data_AF-A0A7K0J0K0-F1
#
_entry.id   AF-A0A7K0J0K0-F1
#
_cell.length_a   1.000
_cell.length_b   1.000
_cell.length_c   1.000
_cell.angle_alpha   90.00
_cell.angle_beta   90.00
_cell.angle_gamma   90.00
#
_symmetry.space_group_name_H-M   'P 1'
#
loop_
_entity.id
_entity.type
_entity.pdbx_description
1 polymer ?
#
loop_
_entity_poly.entity_id
_entity_poly.type
_entity_poly.pdbx_seq_one_letter_code
_entity_poly.pdbx_strand_id
1 'polypeptide(L)'
;MGKVAVDNLEAGMVLANDVHDRSGRMLLGAGAELTQKHLMIFRTWGVLEADIAGQGDDDSAEPIPADVDPLELAAAEQALLPLFRHTNTSHPVIMELMRLAALRKVQHGTV
;
A
#
# COMPACT_ATOMS: atom_id res chain seq x y z
N MET A 1 4.86 0.15 -10.29
CA MET A 1 5.85 -0.69 -9.59
C MET A 1 5.44 -0.56 -8.16
N GLY A 2 4.90 -1.64 -7.58
CA GLY A 2 4.19 -1.56 -6.31
C GLY A 2 5.15 -1.47 -5.13
N LYS A 3 4.98 -0.43 -4.32
CA LYS A 3 5.62 -0.34 -3.02
C LYS A 3 4.84 -1.20 -2.04
N VAL A 4 5.49 -2.22 -1.50
CA VAL A 4 4.87 -3.12 -0.54
C VAL A 4 5.42 -2.80 0.84
N ALA A 5 4.52 -2.63 1.82
CA ALA A 5 4.89 -2.42 3.21
C ALA A 5 5.70 -3.61 3.73
N VAL A 6 6.71 -3.36 4.57
CA VAL A 6 7.64 -4.41 5.04
C VAL A 6 6.94 -5.57 5.76
N ASP A 7 5.78 -5.31 6.35
CA ASP A 7 4.95 -6.30 7.03
C ASP A 7 4.20 -7.24 6.08
N ASN A 8 3.99 -6.81 4.83
CA ASN A 8 3.34 -7.59 3.77
C ASN A 8 4.36 -8.26 2.83
N LEU A 9 5.66 -8.11 3.09
CA LEU A 9 6.70 -8.75 2.29
C LEU A 9 6.83 -10.23 2.65
N GLU A 10 6.84 -11.07 1.63
CA GLU A 10 7.02 -12.52 1.76
C GLU A 10 8.34 -12.99 1.12
N ALA A 11 8.86 -14.11 1.64
CA ALA A 11 10.00 -14.77 1.02
C ALA A 11 9.61 -15.31 -0.37
N GLY A 12 10.47 -15.12 -1.36
CA GLY A 12 10.20 -15.44 -2.77
C GLY A 12 9.81 -14.23 -3.63
N MET A 13 9.46 -13.10 -3.03
CA MET A 13 9.25 -11.85 -3.78
C MET A 13 10.58 -11.31 -4.33
N VAL A 14 10.56 -10.63 -5.48
CA VAL A 14 11.76 -10.08 -6.13
C VAL A 14 11.77 -8.56 -6.03
N LEU A 15 12.89 -7.97 -5.62
CA LEU A 15 13.02 -6.51 -5.58
C LEU A 15 13.03 -5.90 -6.99
N ALA A 16 12.26 -4.84 -7.19
CA ALA A 16 12.29 -4.03 -8.40
C ALA A 16 13.43 -2.99 -8.39
N ASN A 17 13.75 -2.44 -7.20
CA ASN A 17 14.79 -1.42 -6.99
C ASN A 17 15.69 -1.77 -5.80
N ASP A 18 16.86 -1.11 -5.73
CA ASP A 18 17.78 -1.22 -4.60
C ASP A 18 17.12 -0.70 -3.30
N VAL A 19 17.27 -1.44 -2.20
CA VAL A 19 16.82 -1.02 -0.87
C VAL A 19 17.99 -0.44 -0.11
N HIS A 20 17.85 0.81 0.35
CA HIS A 20 18.86 1.53 1.12
C HIS A 20 18.39 1.74 2.57
N ASP A 21 19.34 1.82 3.50
CA ASP A 21 19.07 2.28 4.86
C ASP A 21 18.95 3.81 4.93
N ARG A 22 18.67 4.33 6.13
CA ARG A 22 18.54 5.78 6.39
C ARG A 22 19.84 6.58 6.15
N SER A 23 20.99 5.92 6.10
CA SER A 23 22.30 6.52 5.80
C SER A 23 22.64 6.49 4.30
N GLY A 24 21.81 5.85 3.48
CA GLY A 24 22.05 5.63 2.06
C GLY A 24 22.91 4.40 1.75
N ARG A 25 23.20 3.57 2.76
CA ARG A 25 23.90 2.29 2.54
C ARG A 25 22.94 1.29 1.92
N MET A 26 23.36 0.65 0.84
CA MET A 26 22.59 -0.42 0.22
C MET A 26 22.49 -1.65 1.13
N LEU A 27 21.26 -2.09 1.41
CA LEU A 27 20.95 -3.29 2.17
C LEU A 27 20.76 -4.50 1.25
N LEU A 28 20.09 -4.30 0.11
CA LEU A 28 19.83 -5.34 -0.87
C LEU A 28 19.66 -4.72 -2.27
N GLY A 29 20.20 -5.36 -3.29
CA GLY A 29 20.14 -4.87 -4.68
C GLY A 29 18.87 -5.30 -5.41
N ALA A 30 18.50 -4.55 -6.44
CA ALA A 30 17.42 -4.86 -7.37
C ALA A 30 17.62 -6.25 -8.00
N GLY A 31 16.52 -6.95 -8.27
CA GLY A 31 16.52 -8.31 -8.80
C GLY A 31 16.83 -9.40 -7.78
N ALA A 32 17.11 -9.05 -6.53
CA ALA A 32 17.30 -10.04 -5.46
C ALA A 32 15.96 -10.62 -5.01
N GLU A 33 15.94 -11.94 -4.82
CA GLU A 33 14.84 -12.65 -4.19
C GLU A 33 14.87 -12.47 -2.65
N LEU A 34 13.73 -12.11 -2.07
CA LEU A 34 13.58 -11.92 -0.64
C LEU A 34 13.64 -13.27 0.05
N THR A 35 14.46 -13.33 1.09
CA THR A 35 14.56 -14.48 1.99
C THR A 35 14.09 -14.05 3.38
N GLN A 36 13.77 -15.01 4.25
CA GLN A 36 13.46 -14.73 5.66
C GLN A 36 14.55 -13.88 6.34
N LYS A 37 15.82 -14.08 5.97
CA LYS A 37 16.94 -13.29 6.46
C LYS A 37 16.87 -11.83 5.98
N HIS A 38 16.51 -11.60 4.72
CA HIS A 38 16.33 -10.25 4.17
C HIS A 38 15.19 -9.50 4.87
N LEU A 39 14.06 -10.16 5.13
CA LEU A 39 12.93 -9.58 5.86
C LEU A 39 13.34 -9.14 7.27
N MET A 40 14.11 -9.98 7.97
CA MET A 40 14.64 -9.63 9.30
C MET A 40 15.59 -8.43 9.26
N ILE A 41 16.46 -8.35 8.24
CA ILE A 41 17.36 -7.21 8.03
C ILE A 41 16.54 -5.94 7.82
N PHE A 42 15.53 -5.95 6.94
CA PHE A 42 14.69 -4.79 6.68
C PHE A 42 14.00 -4.25 7.94
N ARG A 43 13.41 -5.14 8.76
CA ARG A 43 12.81 -4.77 10.05
C ARG A 43 13.85 -4.18 11.02
N THR A 44 15.05 -4.77 11.07
CA THR A 44 16.13 -4.29 11.96
C THR A 44 16.62 -2.90 11.58
N TRP A 45 16.69 -2.60 10.28
CA TRP A 45 17.14 -1.32 9.76
C TRP A 45 16.03 -0.28 9.58
N GLY A 46 14.78 -0.63 9.92
CA GLY A 46 13.63 0.28 9.86
C GLY A 46 13.19 0.62 8.44
N VAL A 47 13.35 -0.31 7.50
CA VAL A 47 12.77 -0.18 6.15
C VAL A 47 11.24 -0.29 6.26
N LEU A 48 10.53 0.72 5.78
CA LEU A 48 9.05 0.77 5.85
C LEU A 48 8.39 0.08 4.65
N GLU A 49 8.98 0.20 3.48
CA GLU A 49 8.44 -0.26 2.21
C GLU A 49 9.57 -0.65 1.26
N ALA A 50 9.29 -1.59 0.35
CA ALA A 50 10.20 -1.99 -0.73
C ALA A 50 9.45 -2.13 -2.05
N ASP A 51 10.09 -1.76 -3.16
CA ASP A 51 9.55 -1.96 -4.50
C ASP A 51 9.66 -3.44 -4.89
N ILE A 52 8.54 -4.08 -5.20
CA ILE A 52 8.49 -5.49 -5.62
C ILE A 52 8.17 -5.60 -7.12
N ALA A 53 8.99 -6.38 -7.83
CA ALA A 53 8.82 -6.66 -9.23
C ALA A 53 7.60 -7.57 -9.45
N GLY A 54 6.68 -7.15 -10.31
CA GLY A 54 5.47 -7.92 -10.63
C GLY A 54 4.26 -7.63 -9.73
N GLN A 55 4.45 -6.97 -8.59
CA GLN A 55 3.34 -6.36 -7.84
C GLN A 55 2.96 -5.04 -8.52
N GLY A 56 1.74 -4.97 -9.06
CA GLY A 56 1.13 -3.69 -9.42
C GLY A 56 0.92 -2.83 -8.17
N ASP A 57 0.70 -1.53 -8.33
CA ASP A 57 0.49 -0.58 -7.21
C ASP A 57 -0.73 -0.92 -6.30
N ASP A 58 -1.44 -2.00 -6.59
CA ASP A 58 -2.68 -2.44 -5.96
C ASP A 58 -2.47 -3.07 -4.56
N ASP A 59 -1.30 -3.67 -4.29
CA ASP A 59 -1.00 -4.32 -2.99
C ASP A 59 -0.43 -3.35 -1.93
N SER A 60 -0.24 -2.08 -2.29
CA SER A 60 0.17 -1.00 -1.36
C SER A 60 -0.99 -0.49 -0.51
N ALA A 61 -2.23 -0.73 -0.96
CA ALA A 61 -3.40 -0.33 -0.20
C ALA A 61 -3.52 -1.24 1.02
N GLU A 62 -3.52 -0.66 2.22
CA GLU A 62 -3.86 -1.42 3.42
C GLU A 62 -5.14 -2.22 3.15
N PRO A 63 -5.15 -3.54 3.39
CA PRO A 63 -6.31 -4.36 3.09
C PRO A 63 -7.54 -3.76 3.77
N ILE A 64 -8.66 -3.77 3.05
CA ILE A 64 -9.95 -3.37 3.60
C ILE A 64 -10.14 -4.14 4.92
N PRO A 65 -10.37 -3.46 6.06
CA PRO A 65 -10.55 -4.12 7.34
C PRO A 65 -11.63 -5.20 7.22
N ALA A 66 -11.39 -6.40 7.78
CA ALA A 66 -12.27 -7.56 7.61
C ALA A 66 -13.70 -7.35 8.14
N ASP A 67 -13.89 -6.31 8.93
CA ASP A 67 -15.13 -5.82 9.54
C ASP A 67 -15.92 -4.84 8.66
N VAL A 68 -15.41 -4.48 7.47
CA VAL A 68 -16.11 -3.61 6.50
C VAL A 68 -16.83 -4.48 5.47
N ASP A 69 -18.16 -4.37 5.40
CA ASP A 69 -18.95 -5.01 4.35
C ASP A 69 -18.61 -4.37 2.98
N PRO A 70 -18.19 -5.16 1.97
CA PRO A 70 -17.91 -4.66 0.62
C PRO A 70 -19.08 -3.87 0.00
N LEU A 71 -20.32 -4.21 0.34
CA LEU A 71 -21.51 -3.53 -0.16
C LEU A 71 -21.68 -2.14 0.47
N GLU A 72 -21.38 -2.01 1.76
CA GLU A 72 -21.35 -0.72 2.45
C GLU A 72 -20.21 0.17 1.95
N LEU A 73 -19.05 -0.42 1.64
CA LEU A 73 -17.92 0.30 1.07
C LEU A 73 -18.25 0.85 -0.33
N ALA A 74 -18.84 0.04 -1.20
CA ALA A 74 -19.25 0.49 -2.54
C ALA A 74 -20.31 1.61 -2.47
N ALA A 75 -21.25 1.53 -1.52
CA ALA A 75 -22.22 2.60 -1.28
C ALA A 75 -21.55 3.89 -0.76
N ALA A 76 -20.56 3.75 0.12
CA ALA A 76 -19.77 4.87 0.62
C ALA A 76 -18.97 5.57 -0.50
N GLU A 77 -18.33 4.80 -1.38
CA GLU A 77 -17.63 5.35 -2.55
C GLU A 77 -18.56 6.13 -3.47
N GLN A 78 -19.73 5.57 -3.80
CA GLN A 78 -20.74 6.24 -4.63
C GLN A 78 -21.20 7.56 -4.01
N ALA A 79 -21.41 7.59 -2.70
CA ALA A 79 -21.79 8.81 -1.98
C ALA A 79 -20.68 9.88 -1.97
N LEU A 80 -19.41 9.48 -2.10
CA LEU A 80 -18.26 10.39 -2.12
C LEU A 80 -17.98 10.95 -3.52
N LEU A 81 -18.32 10.25 -4.61
CA LEU A 81 -18.08 10.69 -5.99
C LEU A 81 -18.41 12.17 -6.26
N PRO A 82 -19.55 12.73 -5.79
CA PRO A 82 -19.88 14.15 -6.01
C PRO A 82 -18.88 15.12 -5.37
N LEU A 83 -18.24 14.75 -4.26
CA LEU A 83 -17.26 15.58 -3.56
C LEU A 83 -15.94 15.67 -4.32
N PHE A 84 -15.60 14.63 -5.07
CA PHE A 84 -14.37 14.52 -5.86
C PHE A 84 -14.54 14.94 -7.33
N ARG A 85 -15.73 15.42 -7.74
CA ARG A 85 -16.06 15.76 -9.14
C ARG A 85 -15.15 16.82 -9.80
N HIS A 86 -14.43 17.60 -9.00
CA HIS A 86 -13.49 18.62 -9.48
C HIS A 86 -12.02 18.19 -9.33
N THR A 87 -11.77 16.93 -8.97
CA THR A 87 -10.45 16.35 -8.81
C THR A 87 -10.13 15.39 -9.95
N ASN A 88 -8.84 15.17 -10.20
CA ASN A 88 -8.41 14.12 -11.12
C ASN A 88 -8.47 12.77 -10.39
N THR A 89 -9.56 12.01 -10.61
CA THR A 89 -9.81 10.71 -9.97
C THR A 89 -8.82 9.62 -10.40
N SER A 90 -8.01 9.85 -11.43
CA SER A 90 -6.91 8.94 -11.82
C SER A 90 -5.57 9.30 -11.17
N HIS A 91 -5.51 10.39 -10.39
CA HIS A 91 -4.30 10.76 -9.68
C HIS A 91 -4.10 9.85 -8.45
N PRO A 92 -2.92 9.24 -8.23
CA PRO A 92 -2.67 8.29 -7.14
C PRO A 92 -3.11 8.79 -5.76
N VAL A 93 -2.79 10.05 -5.43
CA VAL A 93 -3.19 10.67 -4.15
C VAL A 93 -4.71 10.80 -4.01
N ILE A 94 -5.42 11.08 -5.10
CA ILE A 94 -6.88 11.23 -5.06
C ILE A 94 -7.55 9.86 -4.90
N MET A 95 -7.04 8.84 -5.58
CA MET A 95 -7.51 7.46 -5.42
C MET A 95 -7.37 7.01 -3.96
N GLU A 96 -6.20 7.23 -3.34
CA GLU A 96 -5.99 6.85 -1.94
C GLU A 96 -6.85 7.68 -0.97
N LEU A 97 -7.02 8.98 -1.23
CA LEU A 97 -7.90 9.82 -0.42
C LEU A 97 -9.36 9.37 -0.50
N MET A 98 -9.84 8.95 -1.67
CA MET A 98 -11.18 8.39 -1.85
C MET A 98 -11.34 7.09 -1.08
N ARG A 99 -10.36 6.18 -1.15
CA ARG A 99 -10.34 4.91 -0.42
C ARG A 99 -10.43 5.13 1.09
N LEU A 100 -9.56 5.99 1.65
CA LEU A 100 -9.55 6.33 3.07
C LEU A 100 -10.85 7.00 3.53
N ALA A 101 -11.41 7.88 2.69
CA ALA A 101 -12.69 8.52 2.98
C ALA A 101 -13.86 7.53 2.99
N ALA A 102 -13.87 6.55 2.08
CA ALA A 102 -14.89 5.51 2.02
C ALA A 102 -14.82 4.60 3.25
N LEU A 103 -13.63 4.13 3.62
CA LEU A 103 -13.38 3.35 4.83
C LEU A 103 -13.85 4.10 6.09
N ARG A 104 -13.47 5.37 6.22
CA ARG A 104 -13.88 6.20 7.35
C ARG A 104 -15.41 6.38 7.41
N LYS A 105 -16.07 6.52 6.26
CA LYS A 105 -17.53 6.69 6.19
C LYS A 105 -18.27 5.44 6.66
N VAL A 106 -17.75 4.25 6.35
CA VAL A 106 -18.31 2.99 6.86
C VAL A 106 -18.06 2.86 8.38
N GLN A 107 -16.82 3.09 8.83
CA GLN A 107 -16.44 2.93 10.24
C GLN A 107 -17.10 3.93 11.20
N HIS A 108 -17.34 5.16 10.75
CA HIS A 108 -17.84 6.24 11.60
C HIS A 108 -19.20 6.79 11.15
N GLY A 109 -19.91 6.05 10.31
CA GLY A 109 -21.25 6.34 9.76
C GLY A 109 -21.96 7.49 10.46
N THR A 110 -21.71 8.71 9.99
CA THR A 110 -22.36 9.89 10.54
C THR A 110 -23.69 10.08 9.82
N VAL A 111 -24.73 10.02 10.64
CA VAL A 111 -26.11 10.50 10.47
C VAL A 111 -26.19 11.79 9.67
#